data_AF-A0A7C1G5X3-F1
#
_entry.id   AF-A0A7C1G5X3-F1
#
_cell.length_a   1.000
_cell.length_b   1.000
_cell.length_c   1.000
_cell.angle_alpha   90.00
_cell.angle_beta   90.00
_cell.angle_gamma   90.00
#
_symmetry.space_group_name_H-M   'P 1'
#
loop_
_entity.id
_entity.type
_entity.pdbx_description
1 polymer ?
#
loop_
_entity_poly.entity_id
_entity_poly.type
_entity_poly.pdbx_seq_one_letter_code
_entity_poly.pdbx_strand_id
1 'polypeptide(L)'
;MRLKPFALGIAVGVLWGGALFITTWLSYFTGYGTLFLKTLAESIYPGYSITPAGSFLGLCYGFIDGFVSASIIGWIYNRLVK
;
A
#
# COMPACT_ATOMS: atom_id res chain seq x y z
N MET A 1 6.46 22.47 -12.42
CA MET A 1 5.89 22.50 -11.05
C MET A 1 6.66 21.49 -10.20
N ARG A 2 6.84 21.72 -8.90
CA ARG A 2 7.51 20.76 -8.00
C ARG A 2 6.47 19.99 -7.18
N LEU A 3 6.75 18.72 -6.93
CA LEU A 3 5.95 17.88 -6.04
C LEU A 3 6.37 18.13 -4.59
N LYS A 4 5.47 17.85 -3.65
CA LYS A 4 5.79 17.78 -2.21
C LYS A 4 5.95 16.30 -1.85
N PRO A 5 7.17 15.75 -1.77
CA PRO A 5 7.38 14.31 -1.66
C PRO A 5 6.67 13.69 -0.46
N PHE A 6 6.71 14.34 0.69
CA PHE A 6 6.06 13.87 1.91
C PHE A 6 4.53 13.83 1.78
N ALA A 7 3.92 14.88 1.23
CA ALA A 7 2.46 14.91 1.02
C ALA A 7 2.00 13.87 -0.01
N LEU A 8 2.80 13.68 -1.06
CA LEU A 8 2.58 12.62 -2.04
C LEU A 8 2.69 11.23 -1.40
N GLY A 9 3.72 11.01 -0.58
CA GLY A 9 3.90 9.81 0.21
C GLY A 9 2.68 9.49 1.06
N ILE A 10 2.18 10.43 1.85
CA ILE A 10 1.00 10.20 2.69
C ILE A 10 -0.21 9.81 1.83
N ALA A 11 -0.46 10.55 0.74
CA ALA A 11 -1.61 10.28 -0.12
C ALA A 11 -1.57 8.87 -0.72
N VAL A 12 -0.42 8.46 -1.26
CA VAL A 12 -0.28 7.13 -1.87
C VAL A 12 -0.24 6.02 -0.81
N GLY A 13 0.42 6.25 0.32
CA GLY A 13 0.44 5.31 1.45
C GLY A 13 -0.96 5.03 1.97
N VAL A 14 -1.77 6.07 2.22
CA VAL A 14 -3.16 5.89 2.67
C VAL A 14 -3.98 5.13 1.63
N LEU A 15 -3.83 5.48 0.35
CA LEU A 15 -4.56 4.83 -0.73
C LEU A 15 -4.17 3.34 -0.84
N TRP A 16 -2.88 3.01 -0.78
CA TRP A 16 -2.40 1.65 -0.95
C TRP A 16 -2.70 0.77 0.28
N GLY A 17 -2.36 1.25 1.47
CA GLY A 17 -2.71 0.55 2.71
C GLY A 17 -4.22 0.38 2.87
N GLY A 18 -5.00 1.43 2.56
CA GLY A 18 -6.47 1.38 2.60
C GLY A 18 -7.05 0.38 1.59
N ALA A 19 -6.50 0.32 0.38
CA ALA A 19 -6.90 -0.67 -0.61
C ALA A 19 -6.67 -2.09 -0.09
N LEU A 20 -5.47 -2.40 0.44
CA LEU A 20 -5.18 -3.72 1.01
C LEU A 20 -6.09 -4.06 2.19
N PHE A 21 -6.36 -3.11 3.09
CA PHE A 21 -7.29 -3.29 4.19
C PHE A 21 -8.70 -3.68 3.70
N ILE A 22 -9.28 -2.88 2.80
CA ILE A 22 -10.63 -3.11 2.27
C ILE A 22 -10.69 -4.41 1.47
N THR A 23 -9.71 -4.66 0.59
CA THR A 23 -9.66 -5.90 -0.20
C THR A 23 -9.50 -7.12 0.69
N THR A 24 -8.77 -7.04 1.81
CA THR A 24 -8.66 -8.14 2.78
C THR A 24 -10.03 -8.48 3.38
N TRP A 25 -10.81 -7.47 3.77
CA TRP A 25 -12.16 -7.69 4.28
C TRP A 25 -13.12 -8.25 3.23
N LEU A 26 -13.08 -7.72 2.01
CA LEU A 26 -13.89 -8.25 0.91
C LEU A 26 -13.52 -9.71 0.62
N SER A 27 -12.23 -10.02 0.58
CA SER A 27 -11.73 -11.38 0.37
C SER A 27 -12.15 -12.31 1.51
N TYR A 28 -12.06 -11.86 2.76
CA TYR A 28 -12.45 -12.64 3.93
C TYR A 28 -13.94 -13.07 3.88
N PHE A 29 -14.84 -12.20 3.43
CA PHE A 29 -16.27 -12.51 3.37
C PHE A 29 -16.73 -13.15 2.07
N THR A 30 -16.09 -12.84 0.93
CA THR A 30 -16.62 -13.18 -0.41
C THR A 30 -15.63 -13.94 -1.29
N GLY A 31 -14.37 -14.03 -0.88
CA GLY A 31 -13.28 -14.53 -1.72
C GLY A 31 -12.81 -13.56 -2.81
N TYR A 32 -13.41 -12.37 -2.93
CA TYR A 32 -13.00 -11.35 -3.90
C TYR A 32 -11.53 -10.95 -3.72
N GLY A 33 -10.75 -10.88 -4.81
CA GLY A 33 -9.36 -10.45 -4.76
C GLY A 33 -8.40 -11.41 -4.06
N THR A 34 -8.83 -12.64 -3.72
CA THR A 34 -7.98 -13.62 -3.01
C THR A 34 -6.65 -13.89 -3.72
N LEU A 35 -6.69 -14.12 -5.04
CA LEU A 35 -5.46 -14.38 -5.81
C LEU A 35 -4.51 -13.17 -5.76
N PHE A 36 -5.05 -11.96 -5.86
CA PHE A 36 -4.27 -10.73 -5.75
C PHE A 36 -3.58 -10.61 -4.38
N LEU A 37 -4.32 -10.81 -3.28
CA LEU A 37 -3.76 -10.74 -1.93
C LEU A 37 -2.73 -11.84 -1.65
N LYS A 38 -2.98 -13.07 -2.11
CA LYS A 38 -2.01 -14.18 -1.96
C LYS A 38 -0.73 -13.94 -2.76
N THR A 39 -0.87 -13.48 -4.00
CA THR A 39 0.29 -13.32 -4.89
C THR A 39 1.13 -12.10 -4.49
N LEU A 40 0.48 -11.01 -4.09
CA LEU A 40 1.15 -9.77 -3.78
C LEU A 40 1.42 -9.63 -2.29
N ALA A 41 0.37 -9.49 -1.47
CA ALA A 41 0.52 -9.15 -0.06
C ALA A 41 1.13 -10.30 0.77
N GLU A 42 0.65 -11.53 0.62
CA GLU A 42 1.18 -12.68 1.37
C GLU A 42 2.61 -13.06 0.95
N SER A 43 2.96 -12.78 -0.31
CA SER A 43 4.31 -13.01 -0.85
C SER A 43 5.35 -12.03 -0.30
N ILE A 44 4.98 -10.76 -0.06
CA ILE A 44 5.95 -9.69 0.26
C ILE A 44 5.83 -9.14 1.68
N TYR A 45 4.72 -9.38 2.39
CA TYR A 45 4.48 -8.89 3.74
C TYR A 45 4.51 -10.01 4.78
N PRO A 46 5.61 -10.14 5.54
CA PRO A 46 5.74 -11.18 6.55
C PRO A 46 4.59 -11.14 7.57
N GLY A 47 3.97 -12.30 7.79
CA GLY A 47 2.86 -12.47 8.72
C GLY A 47 1.49 -12.01 8.20
N TYR A 48 1.42 -11.46 6.98
CA TYR A 48 0.14 -11.18 6.34
C TYR A 48 -0.59 -12.48 6.02
N SER A 49 -1.90 -12.47 6.25
CA SER A 49 -2.84 -13.51 5.84
C SER A 49 -4.20 -12.88 5.63
N ILE A 50 -5.10 -13.53 4.90
CA ILE A 50 -6.45 -13.02 4.66
C ILE A 50 -7.31 -13.23 5.92
N THR A 51 -7.11 -12.39 6.92
CA THR A 51 -7.78 -12.42 8.23
C THR A 51 -8.05 -10.99 8.73
N PRO A 52 -8.93 -10.78 9.72
CA PRO A 52 -9.13 -9.46 10.33
C PRO A 52 -7.83 -8.85 10.86
N ALA A 53 -6.98 -9.63 11.54
CA ALA A 53 -5.67 -9.17 12.00
C ALA A 53 -4.73 -8.85 10.82
N GLY A 54 -4.72 -9.70 9.80
CA GLY A 54 -3.96 -9.48 8.58
C GLY A 54 -4.37 -8.22 7.82
N SER A 55 -5.63 -7.79 7.90
CA SER A 55 -6.08 -6.52 7.28
C SER A 55 -5.31 -5.31 7.84
N PHE A 56 -5.06 -5.27 9.15
CA PHE A 56 -4.26 -4.22 9.79
C PHE A 56 -2.78 -4.32 9.43
N LEU A 57 -2.24 -5.54 9.28
CA LEU A 57 -0.89 -5.71 8.75
C LEU A 57 -0.78 -5.20 7.32
N GLY A 58 -1.74 -5.53 6.44
CA GLY A 58 -1.81 -5.02 5.07
C GLY A 58 -1.95 -3.49 5.02
N LEU A 59 -2.73 -2.90 5.94
CA LEU A 59 -2.83 -1.45 6.09
C LEU A 59 -1.47 -0.81 6.43
N CYS A 60 -0.79 -1.33 7.46
CA CYS A 60 0.49 -0.79 7.92
C CYS A 60 1.60 -0.97 6.87
N TYR A 61 1.76 -2.19 6.35
CA TYR A 61 2.76 -2.47 5.33
C TYR A 61 2.48 -1.71 4.03
N GLY A 62 1.24 -1.72 3.54
CA GLY A 62 0.85 -0.96 2.35
C GLY A 62 1.00 0.54 2.53
N PHE A 63 0.72 1.07 3.72
CA PHE A 63 0.98 2.49 4.01
C PHE A 63 2.47 2.80 3.92
N ILE A 64 3.32 2.03 4.58
CA ILE A 64 4.77 2.25 4.57
C ILE A 64 5.33 2.12 3.15
N ASP A 65 4.96 1.06 2.44
CA ASP A 65 5.38 0.80 1.07
C ASP A 65 4.97 1.94 0.12
N GLY A 66 3.69 2.31 0.12
CA GLY A 66 3.16 3.41 -0.70
C GLY A 66 3.77 4.77 -0.32
N PHE A 67 3.99 5.02 0.98
CA PHE A 67 4.60 6.24 1.47
C PHE A 67 6.03 6.41 1.00
N VAL A 68 6.85 5.37 1.19
CA VAL A 68 8.28 5.39 0.84
C VAL A 68 8.44 5.49 -0.67
N SER A 69 7.77 4.63 -1.43
CA SER A 69 7.86 4.60 -2.89
C SER A 69 7.46 5.94 -3.51
N ALA A 70 6.32 6.51 -3.11
CA ALA A 70 5.84 7.76 -3.67
C ALA A 70 6.67 8.99 -3.20
N SER A 71 7.20 8.96 -1.98
CA SER A 71 8.15 9.98 -1.51
C SER A 71 9.44 9.96 -2.35
N ILE A 72 9.97 8.77 -2.65
CA ILE A 72 11.14 8.61 -3.53
C ILE A 72 10.82 9.14 -4.93
N ILE A 73 9.66 8.78 -5.50
CA ILE A 73 9.23 9.28 -6.81
C ILE A 73 9.16 10.81 -6.82
N GLY A 74 8.54 11.43 -5.80
CA GLY A 74 8.44 12.88 -5.69
C GLY A 74 9.81 13.55 -5.59
N TRP A 75 10.75 12.94 -4.86
CA TRP A 75 12.13 13.42 -4.77
C TRP A 75 12.87 13.32 -6.11
N ILE A 76 12.81 12.18 -6.79
CA ILE A 76 13.42 11.98 -8.12
C ILE A 76 12.84 12.98 -9.12
N TYR A 77 11.52 13.12 -9.17
CA TYR A 77 10.86 14.06 -10.07
C TYR A 77 11.36 15.50 -9.88
N ASN A 78 11.46 15.95 -8.63
CA ASN A 78 11.96 17.28 -8.30
C ASN A 78 13.44 17.50 -8.67
N ARG A 79 14.25 16.43 -8.74
CA ARG A 79 15.64 16.50 -9.22
C ARG A 79 15.71 16.62 -10.74
N LEU A 80 14.75 16.07 -11.46
CA LEU A 80 14.72 16.05 -12.93
C LEU A 80 14.07 17.31 -13.53
N VAL A 81 13.09 17.89 -12.84
CA VAL A 81 12.47 19.14 -13.26
C VAL A 81 13.39 20.31 -12.89
N LYS A 82 13.95 20.96 -13.93
CA LYS A 82 14.76 22.18 -13.82
C LYS A 82 13.95 23.33 -13.22
#